data_AF-X1QZ41-F1
#
_entry.id   AF-X1QZ41-F1
#
_cell.length_a   1.000
_cell.length_b   1.000
_cell.length_c   1.000
_cell.angle_alpha   90.00
_cell.angle_beta   90.00
_cell.angle_gamma   90.00
#
_symmetry.space_group_name_H-M   'P 1'
#
loop_
_entity.id
_entity.type
_entity.pdbx_description
1 polymer ?
#
loop_
_entity_poly.entity_id
_entity_poly.type
_entity_poly.pdbx_seq_one_letter_code
_entity_poly.pdbx_strand_id
1 'polypeptide(L)'
;PLLRHFFDHIVGPNFDKRLEYIVNELCEVFSHADVTELMREYFQKDSFGESHKGPDPVIHFYEDFLKEYDPDLRKKMGAYYTPLPIVKFIVRSVDYLLKKEFGLEAGLSDTSKLTNGIHRVQILDPAVGTGTFISAVINIIYSSLLKNGQKGRWPAYVHNDLLPRLHGFELMMAPYTIAHLKLAMAFGQTGFKYFNRRLGIYLTNSLERSIGQQDLFTAFGLAESIAEESKEASVIKNETP
;
A
#
# COMPACT_ATOMS: atom_id res chain seq x y z
N PRO A 1 5.48 8.20 7.09
CA PRO A 1 6.55 8.96 7.77
C PRO A 1 7.81 8.14 7.91
N LEU A 2 7.66 6.89 8.38
CA LEU A 2 8.72 5.90 8.52
C LEU A 2 9.63 5.78 7.27
N LEU A 3 9.07 5.51 6.09
CA LEU A 3 9.90 5.34 4.87
C LEU A 3 10.69 6.60 4.52
N ARG A 4 10.08 7.79 4.68
CA ARG A 4 10.78 9.06 4.46
C ARG A 4 11.94 9.20 5.43
N HIS A 5 11.71 8.98 6.72
CA HIS A 5 12.75 9.03 7.73
C HIS A 5 13.86 8.00 7.50
N PHE A 6 13.51 6.80 7.04
CA PHE A 6 14.47 5.78 6.64
C PHE A 6 15.35 6.26 5.47
N PHE A 7 14.76 6.84 4.43
CA PHE A 7 15.51 7.42 3.32
C PHE A 7 16.41 8.57 3.80
N ASP A 8 15.86 9.50 4.58
CA ASP A 8 16.59 10.64 5.15
C ASP A 8 17.75 10.19 6.04
N HIS A 9 17.59 9.07 6.77
CA HIS A 9 18.64 8.47 7.59
C HIS A 9 19.78 7.91 6.73
N ILE A 10 19.46 7.26 5.60
CA ILE A 10 20.46 6.71 4.69
C ILE A 10 21.25 7.80 3.97
N VAL A 11 20.59 8.88 3.52
CA VAL A 11 21.23 9.95 2.76
C VAL A 11 21.74 11.11 3.64
N GLY A 12 21.41 11.08 4.93
CA GLY A 12 21.64 12.17 5.86
C GLY A 12 23.04 12.19 6.48
N PRO A 13 23.39 13.26 7.21
CA PRO A 13 24.70 13.42 7.85
C PRO A 13 24.94 12.41 8.98
N ASN A 14 23.88 11.81 9.51
CA ASN A 14 23.93 10.82 10.60
C ASN A 14 23.96 9.38 10.08
N PHE A 15 24.19 9.17 8.79
CA PHE A 15 24.28 7.83 8.20
C PHE A 15 25.44 7.04 8.81
N ASP A 16 25.18 5.78 9.15
CA ASP A 16 26.19 4.86 9.66
C ASP A 16 27.14 4.41 8.54
N LYS A 17 28.36 4.96 8.55
CA LYS A 17 29.41 4.65 7.56
C LYS A 17 29.76 3.17 7.46
N ARG A 18 29.44 2.35 8.46
CA ARG A 18 29.64 0.90 8.37
C ARG A 18 28.76 0.25 7.30
N LEU A 19 27.63 0.88 6.95
CA LEU A 19 26.69 0.42 5.93
C LEU A 19 26.99 1.01 4.54
N GLU A 20 27.94 1.95 4.44
CA GLU A 20 28.23 2.70 3.21
C GLU A 20 28.58 1.79 2.04
N TYR A 21 29.41 0.77 2.28
CA TYR A 21 29.79 -0.16 1.22
C TYR A 21 28.58 -0.94 0.66
N ILE A 22 27.65 -1.37 1.53
CA ILE A 22 26.43 -2.09 1.12
C ILE A 22 25.55 -1.18 0.26
N VAL A 23 25.34 0.05 0.70
CA VAL A 23 24.51 1.02 -0.03
C VAL A 23 25.16 1.36 -1.38
N ASN A 24 26.48 1.54 -1.42
CA ASN A 24 27.20 1.83 -2.65
C ASN A 24 27.13 0.67 -3.65
N GLU A 25 27.32 -0.58 -3.20
CA GLU A 25 27.17 -1.76 -4.05
C GLU A 25 25.75 -1.86 -4.63
N LEU A 26 24.72 -1.64 -3.80
CA LEU A 26 23.33 -1.62 -4.29
C LEU A 26 23.13 -0.52 -5.34
N CYS A 27 23.63 0.69 -5.09
CA CYS A 27 23.56 1.80 -6.05
C CYS A 27 24.28 1.48 -7.36
N GLU A 28 25.44 0.81 -7.30
CA GLU A 28 26.19 0.39 -8.48
C GLU A 28 25.43 -0.68 -9.28
N VAL A 29 24.85 -1.68 -8.63
CA VAL A 29 24.01 -2.67 -9.30
C VAL A 29 22.80 -2.01 -9.96
N PHE A 30 22.12 -1.10 -9.26
CA PHE A 30 20.95 -0.40 -9.80
C PHE A 30 21.28 0.59 -10.91
N SER A 31 22.49 1.18 -10.93
CA SER A 31 22.89 2.10 -12.01
C SER A 31 23.10 1.40 -13.35
N HIS A 32 23.40 0.10 -13.32
CA HIS A 32 23.50 -0.75 -14.51
C HIS A 32 22.18 -1.44 -14.88
N ALA A 33 21.17 -1.39 -14.02
CA ALA A 33 19.85 -1.94 -14.29
C ALA A 33 18.98 -0.92 -15.04
N ASP A 34 18.55 -1.24 -16.26
CA ASP A 34 17.52 -0.44 -16.93
C ASP A 34 16.14 -0.77 -16.33
N VAL A 35 15.82 -0.09 -15.23
CA VAL A 35 14.53 -0.22 -14.55
C VAL A 35 13.38 0.16 -15.47
N THR A 36 13.59 1.07 -16.44
CA THR A 36 12.52 1.49 -17.36
C THR A 36 12.21 0.38 -18.35
N GLU A 37 13.25 -0.23 -18.94
CA GLU A 37 13.11 -1.39 -19.82
C GLU A 37 12.56 -2.60 -19.07
N LEU A 38 13.06 -2.90 -17.88
CA LEU A 38 12.57 -4.00 -17.05
C LEU A 38 11.10 -3.80 -16.70
N MET A 39 10.69 -2.60 -16.28
CA MET A 39 9.29 -2.31 -16.07
C MET A 39 8.50 -2.38 -17.38
N ARG A 40 9.03 -1.87 -18.50
CA ARG A 40 8.38 -1.93 -19.82
C ARG A 40 8.16 -3.36 -20.29
N GLU A 41 9.13 -4.25 -20.15
CA GLU A 41 9.01 -5.68 -20.49
C GLU A 41 7.92 -6.36 -19.67
N TYR A 42 7.87 -6.08 -18.36
CA TYR A 42 6.84 -6.66 -17.49
C TYR A 42 5.45 -6.01 -17.66
N PHE A 43 5.37 -4.74 -18.09
CA PHE A 43 4.11 -4.01 -18.33
C PHE A 43 3.67 -3.97 -19.80
N GLN A 44 4.38 -4.64 -20.72
CA GLN A 44 4.13 -4.50 -22.16
C GLN A 44 2.74 -5.03 -22.56
N LYS A 45 1.99 -4.16 -23.27
CA LYS A 45 1.04 -4.58 -24.31
C LYS A 45 1.86 -5.23 -25.42
N ASP A 46 1.41 -6.37 -25.92
CA ASP A 46 2.02 -7.00 -27.07
C ASP A 46 1.82 -6.14 -28.34
N SER A 47 2.56 -6.47 -29.40
CA SER A 47 2.48 -5.83 -30.72
C SER A 47 1.11 -5.95 -31.41
N PHE A 48 0.14 -6.58 -30.75
CA PHE A 48 -1.25 -6.77 -31.20
C PHE A 48 -2.27 -5.94 -30.41
N GLY A 49 -1.82 -5.11 -29.46
CA GLY A 49 -2.68 -4.15 -28.77
C GLY A 49 -3.50 -4.75 -27.62
N GLU A 50 -3.27 -6.01 -27.25
CA GLU A 50 -3.88 -6.61 -26.07
C GLU A 50 -3.00 -6.37 -24.83
N SER A 51 -3.61 -5.84 -23.76
CA SER A 51 -2.94 -5.76 -22.46
C SER A 51 -2.84 -7.16 -21.87
N HIS A 52 -1.67 -7.80 -22.04
CA HIS A 52 -1.33 -8.95 -21.23
C HIS A 52 -1.39 -8.55 -19.75
N LYS A 53 -2.35 -9.15 -19.04
CA LYS A 53 -2.47 -9.08 -17.57
C LYS A 53 -1.41 -9.99 -16.95
N GLY A 54 -0.14 -9.68 -17.14
CA GLY A 54 0.94 -10.33 -16.39
C GLY A 54 0.72 -10.18 -14.89
N PRO A 55 1.30 -11.07 -14.05
CA PRO A 55 1.33 -10.85 -12.61
C PRO A 55 1.93 -9.47 -12.33
N ASP A 56 1.38 -8.77 -11.35
CA ASP A 56 1.92 -7.48 -10.89
C ASP A 56 3.43 -7.66 -10.63
N PRO A 57 4.32 -6.96 -11.35
CA PRO A 57 5.75 -7.24 -11.30
C PRO A 57 6.31 -7.06 -9.90
N VAL A 58 5.77 -6.10 -9.14
CA VAL A 58 6.16 -5.87 -7.75
C VAL A 58 5.84 -7.12 -6.90
N ILE A 59 4.76 -7.82 -7.22
CA ILE A 59 4.38 -9.06 -6.53
C ILE A 59 5.24 -10.23 -7.00
N HIS A 60 5.44 -10.37 -8.31
CA HIS A 60 6.25 -11.46 -8.86
C HIS A 60 7.68 -11.43 -8.28
N PHE A 61 8.34 -10.26 -8.33
CA PHE A 61 9.67 -10.09 -7.77
C PHE A 61 9.70 -10.32 -6.27
N TYR A 62 8.65 -9.91 -5.55
CA TYR A 62 8.58 -10.11 -4.11
C TYR A 62 8.37 -11.57 -3.71
N GLU A 63 7.58 -12.34 -4.46
CA GLU A 63 7.37 -13.76 -4.21
C GLU A 63 8.64 -14.57 -4.45
N ASP A 64 9.32 -14.32 -5.58
CA ASP A 64 10.59 -14.95 -5.90
C ASP A 64 11.65 -14.57 -4.88
N PHE A 65 11.74 -13.28 -4.54
CA PHE A 65 12.67 -12.79 -3.51
C PHE A 65 12.44 -13.47 -2.17
N LEU A 66 11.22 -13.51 -1.63
CA LEU A 66 10.96 -14.13 -0.33
C LEU A 66 11.20 -15.63 -0.34
N LYS A 67 10.93 -16.29 -1.47
CA LYS A 67 11.16 -17.72 -1.62
C LYS A 67 12.66 -18.05 -1.55
N GLU A 68 13.50 -17.23 -2.18
CA GLU A 68 14.96 -17.44 -2.19
C GLU A 68 15.65 -16.87 -0.93
N TYR A 69 15.14 -15.77 -0.36
CA TYR A 69 15.74 -15.09 0.79
C TYR A 69 15.54 -15.85 2.10
N ASP A 70 14.30 -16.21 2.45
CA ASP A 70 14.00 -16.94 3.69
C ASP A 70 12.68 -17.73 3.58
N PRO A 71 12.70 -18.95 3.02
CA PRO A 71 11.51 -19.76 2.78
C PRO A 71 10.81 -20.21 4.08
N ASP A 72 11.56 -20.36 5.17
CA ASP A 72 11.02 -20.76 6.47
C ASP A 72 10.27 -19.59 7.13
N LEU A 73 10.86 -18.39 7.12
CA LEU A 73 10.17 -17.18 7.57
C LEU A 73 8.95 -16.89 6.71
N ARG A 74 9.04 -17.05 5.39
CA ARG A 74 7.88 -16.89 4.48
C ARG A 74 6.72 -17.80 4.89
N LYS A 75 7.02 -19.08 5.16
CA LYS A 75 6.00 -20.07 5.57
C LYS A 75 5.43 -19.75 6.95
N LYS A 76 6.28 -19.37 7.91
CA LYS A 76 5.88 -19.01 9.27
C LYS A 76 4.98 -17.77 9.30
N MET A 77 5.31 -16.77 8.50
CA MET A 77 4.58 -15.50 8.42
C MET A 77 3.37 -15.56 7.48
N GLY A 78 3.17 -16.68 6.77
CA GLY A 78 2.04 -16.85 5.88
C GLY A 78 2.02 -15.85 4.73
N ALA A 79 3.19 -15.38 4.29
CA ALA A 79 3.33 -14.39 3.22
C ALA A 79 3.00 -15.01 1.86
N TYR A 80 1.70 -15.23 1.61
CA TYR A 80 1.16 -15.78 0.39
C TYR A 80 0.38 -14.73 -0.37
N TYR A 81 0.59 -14.68 -1.68
CA TYR A 81 -0.16 -13.78 -2.52
C TYR A 81 -1.62 -14.24 -2.69
N THR A 82 -2.55 -13.30 -2.57
CA THR A 82 -3.95 -13.55 -2.92
C THR A 82 -4.14 -13.32 -4.43
N PRO A 83 -4.57 -14.33 -5.21
CA PRO A 83 -4.71 -14.18 -6.65
C PRO A 83 -5.61 -13.00 -7.03
N LEU A 84 -5.13 -12.19 -7.98
CA LEU A 84 -5.81 -10.99 -8.49
C LEU A 84 -7.30 -11.19 -8.86
N PRO A 85 -7.72 -12.31 -9.49
CA PRO A 85 -9.12 -12.59 -9.75
C PRO A 85 -9.98 -12.68 -8.49
N ILE A 86 -9.44 -13.29 -7.43
CA ILE A 86 -10.12 -13.45 -6.13
C ILE A 86 -10.25 -12.11 -5.43
N VAL A 87 -9.18 -11.33 -5.38
CA VAL A 87 -9.21 -9.97 -4.82
C VAL A 87 -10.28 -9.12 -5.52
N LYS A 88 -10.25 -9.08 -6.86
CA LYS A 88 -11.22 -8.31 -7.64
C LYS A 88 -12.65 -8.81 -7.45
N PHE A 89 -12.86 -10.11 -7.28
CA PHE A 89 -14.17 -10.66 -6.96
C PHE A 89 -14.66 -10.14 -5.62
N ILE A 90 -13.88 -10.30 -4.56
CA ILE A 90 -14.25 -9.86 -3.20
C ILE A 90 -14.57 -8.37 -3.17
N VAL A 91 -13.70 -7.51 -3.71
CA VAL A 91 -13.91 -6.06 -3.67
C VAL A 91 -15.15 -5.63 -4.46
N ARG A 92 -15.42 -6.24 -5.62
CA ARG A 92 -16.67 -5.98 -6.37
C ARG A 92 -17.89 -6.48 -5.63
N SER A 93 -17.80 -7.62 -4.95
CA SER A 93 -18.91 -8.14 -4.14
C SER A 93 -19.22 -7.20 -2.97
N VAL A 94 -18.20 -6.65 -2.30
CA VAL A 94 -18.40 -5.62 -1.27
C VAL A 94 -19.06 -4.37 -1.86
N ASP A 95 -18.57 -3.85 -2.99
CA ASP A 95 -19.19 -2.71 -3.68
C ASP A 95 -20.67 -2.97 -4.05
N TYR A 96 -20.98 -4.17 -4.53
CA TYR A 96 -22.34 -4.59 -4.84
C TYR A 96 -23.23 -4.67 -3.60
N LEU A 97 -22.74 -5.27 -2.51
CA LEU A 97 -23.49 -5.38 -1.25
C LEU A 97 -23.76 -4.01 -0.64
N LEU A 98 -22.80 -3.08 -0.67
CA LEU A 98 -23.02 -1.68 -0.22
C LEU A 98 -24.19 -1.02 -0.98
N LYS A 99 -24.27 -1.24 -2.29
CA LYS A 99 -25.35 -0.71 -3.13
C LYS A 99 -26.69 -1.35 -2.82
N LYS A 100 -26.72 -2.69 -2.77
CA LYS A 100 -27.96 -3.46 -2.69
C LYS A 100 -28.54 -3.54 -1.28
N GLU A 101 -27.72 -3.87 -0.29
CA GLU A 101 -28.17 -4.19 1.07
C GLU A 101 -28.13 -2.97 1.99
N PHE A 102 -27.23 -2.01 1.72
CA PHE A 102 -27.05 -0.81 2.56
C PHE A 102 -27.61 0.48 1.91
N GLY A 103 -28.16 0.39 0.69
CA GLY A 103 -28.74 1.53 -0.03
C GLY A 103 -27.73 2.63 -0.39
N LEU A 104 -26.45 2.30 -0.45
CA LEU A 104 -25.39 3.23 -0.83
C LEU A 104 -25.14 3.14 -2.33
N GLU A 105 -25.87 3.89 -3.15
CA GLU A 105 -25.80 3.80 -4.62
C GLU A 105 -24.38 3.98 -5.19
N ALA A 106 -23.56 4.80 -4.54
CA ALA A 106 -22.17 5.01 -4.91
C ALA A 106 -21.23 3.88 -4.46
N GLY A 107 -21.71 2.91 -3.68
CA GLY A 107 -20.96 1.75 -3.17
C GLY A 107 -19.67 2.16 -2.45
N LEU A 108 -18.53 1.60 -2.88
CA LEU A 108 -17.22 1.96 -2.34
C LEU A 108 -16.84 3.42 -2.59
N SER A 109 -17.45 4.09 -3.59
CA SER A 109 -17.19 5.50 -3.89
C SER A 109 -18.05 6.48 -3.09
N ASP A 110 -18.88 6.00 -2.18
CA ASP A 110 -19.75 6.82 -1.34
C ASP A 110 -18.97 7.86 -0.52
N THR A 111 -19.54 9.07 -0.43
CA THR A 111 -18.96 10.22 0.30
C THR A 111 -19.88 10.73 1.40
N SER A 112 -20.93 9.98 1.72
CA SER A 112 -21.87 10.36 2.77
C SER A 112 -21.23 10.18 4.14
N LYS A 113 -21.58 11.07 5.06
CA LYS A 113 -21.02 11.13 6.40
C LYS A 113 -22.11 10.98 7.44
N LEU A 114 -21.75 10.40 8.58
CA LEU A 114 -22.55 10.41 9.80
C LEU A 114 -22.61 11.83 10.37
N THR A 115 -23.49 12.07 11.34
CA THR A 115 -23.67 13.38 11.99
C THR A 115 -22.40 13.89 12.70
N ASN A 116 -21.50 12.98 13.10
CA ASN A 116 -20.20 13.29 13.68
C ASN A 116 -19.10 13.57 12.64
N GLY A 117 -19.44 13.63 11.34
CA GLY A 117 -18.50 13.94 10.26
C GLY A 117 -17.66 12.76 9.75
N ILE A 118 -17.84 11.56 10.29
CA ILE A 118 -17.14 10.34 9.85
C ILE A 118 -17.81 9.78 8.59
N HIS A 119 -17.02 9.34 7.62
CA HIS A 119 -17.54 8.67 6.42
C HIS A 119 -18.30 7.40 6.77
N ARG A 120 -19.47 7.19 6.16
CA ARG A 120 -20.31 6.01 6.39
C ARG A 120 -19.64 4.70 5.96
N VAL A 121 -18.74 4.76 4.98
CA VAL A 121 -17.96 3.61 4.50
C VAL A 121 -16.50 3.76 4.91
N GLN A 122 -16.08 3.04 5.93
CA GLN A 122 -14.66 2.87 6.29
C GLN A 122 -14.08 1.66 5.55
N ILE A 123 -12.82 1.74 5.15
CA ILE A 123 -12.12 0.66 4.44
C ILE A 123 -10.86 0.35 5.22
N LEU A 124 -10.81 -0.86 5.79
CA LEU A 124 -9.68 -1.34 6.57
C LEU A 124 -9.25 -2.71 6.05
N ASP A 125 -7.95 -2.86 5.77
CA ASP A 125 -7.30 -4.15 5.55
C ASP A 125 -6.35 -4.47 6.73
N PRO A 126 -6.74 -5.34 7.67
CA PRO A 126 -5.97 -5.60 8.89
C PRO A 126 -4.70 -6.43 8.65
N ALA A 127 -4.50 -6.95 7.44
CA ALA A 127 -3.32 -7.72 7.03
C ALA A 127 -3.01 -7.41 5.56
N VAL A 128 -2.62 -6.16 5.33
CA VAL A 128 -2.57 -5.56 3.99
C VAL A 128 -1.56 -6.21 3.05
N GLY A 129 -0.54 -6.88 3.58
CA GLY A 129 0.51 -7.51 2.81
C GLY A 129 1.13 -6.50 1.86
N THR A 130 1.19 -6.87 0.58
CA THR A 130 1.71 -6.00 -0.49
C THR A 130 0.71 -4.95 -0.99
N GLY A 131 -0.44 -4.74 -0.32
CA GLY A 131 -1.40 -3.69 -0.68
C GLY A 131 -2.38 -4.05 -1.80
N THR A 132 -2.62 -5.34 -2.03
CA THR A 132 -3.37 -5.78 -3.21
C THR A 132 -4.88 -5.48 -3.12
N PHE A 133 -5.50 -5.69 -1.96
CA PHE A 133 -6.90 -5.31 -1.76
C PHE A 133 -7.10 -3.79 -1.83
N ILE A 134 -6.24 -3.02 -1.14
CA ILE A 134 -6.29 -1.56 -1.15
C ILE A 134 -6.11 -0.99 -2.57
N SER A 135 -5.16 -1.53 -3.35
CA SER A 135 -4.99 -1.16 -4.76
C SER A 135 -6.23 -1.49 -5.61
N ALA A 136 -6.87 -2.65 -5.39
CA ALA A 136 -8.10 -3.02 -6.09
C ALA A 136 -9.27 -2.09 -5.74
N VAL A 137 -9.40 -1.69 -4.47
CA VAL A 137 -10.39 -0.70 -4.01
C VAL A 137 -10.19 0.64 -4.74
N ILE A 138 -8.98 1.18 -4.76
CA ILE A 138 -8.65 2.44 -5.45
C ILE A 138 -9.07 2.37 -6.92
N ASN A 139 -8.72 1.27 -7.59
CA ASN A 139 -9.05 1.05 -9.00
C ASN A 139 -10.56 0.97 -9.26
N ILE A 140 -11.33 0.32 -8.37
CA ILE A 140 -12.79 0.24 -8.50
C ILE A 140 -13.44 1.60 -8.30
N ILE A 141 -13.01 2.36 -7.28
CA ILE A 141 -13.49 3.72 -7.02
C ILE A 141 -13.19 4.64 -8.20
N TYR A 142 -11.94 4.64 -8.68
CA TYR A 142 -11.53 5.45 -9.83
C TYR A 142 -12.32 5.08 -11.09
N SER A 143 -12.49 3.79 -11.36
CA SER A 143 -13.28 3.30 -12.50
C SER A 143 -14.75 3.71 -12.41
N SER A 144 -15.33 3.71 -11.20
CA SER A 144 -16.70 4.19 -10.94
C SER A 144 -16.83 5.67 -11.31
N LEU A 145 -15.91 6.51 -10.84
CA LEU A 145 -15.90 7.94 -11.15
C LEU A 145 -15.71 8.20 -12.65
N LEU A 146 -14.85 7.45 -13.33
CA LEU A 146 -14.68 7.56 -14.78
C LEU A 146 -15.96 7.22 -15.54
N LYS A 147 -16.64 6.13 -15.19
CA LYS A 147 -17.91 5.71 -15.81
C LYS A 147 -19.01 6.75 -15.64
N ASN A 148 -19.00 7.47 -14.53
CA ASN A 148 -19.95 8.54 -14.23
C ASN A 148 -19.53 9.91 -14.80
N GLY A 149 -18.47 9.98 -15.62
CA GLY A 149 -17.97 11.24 -16.18
C GLY A 149 -17.31 12.18 -15.17
N GLN A 150 -16.99 11.70 -13.97
CA GLN A 150 -16.49 12.50 -12.84
C GLN A 150 -14.95 12.49 -12.73
N LYS A 151 -14.22 12.32 -13.84
CA LYS A 151 -12.74 12.29 -13.84
C LYS A 151 -12.12 13.50 -13.14
N GLY A 152 -12.67 14.70 -13.38
CA GLY A 152 -12.18 15.94 -12.77
C GLY A 152 -12.33 16.02 -11.25
N ARG A 153 -13.23 15.21 -10.66
CA ARG A 153 -13.43 15.12 -9.21
C ARG A 153 -12.31 14.33 -8.52
N TRP A 154 -11.56 13.51 -9.25
CA TRP A 154 -10.63 12.55 -8.67
C TRP A 154 -9.63 13.14 -7.67
N PRO A 155 -8.92 14.25 -7.96
CA PRO A 155 -7.97 14.81 -6.98
C PRO A 155 -8.63 15.25 -5.67
N ALA A 156 -9.76 15.94 -5.74
CA ALA A 156 -10.51 16.38 -4.57
C ALA A 156 -11.09 15.18 -3.80
N TYR A 157 -11.59 14.18 -4.51
CA TYR A 157 -12.08 12.93 -3.93
C TYR A 157 -10.98 12.22 -3.14
N VAL A 158 -9.78 12.08 -3.72
CA VAL A 158 -8.67 11.40 -3.03
C VAL A 158 -8.34 12.10 -1.72
N HIS A 159 -8.20 13.42 -1.73
CA HIS A 159 -7.84 14.19 -0.53
C HIS A 159 -8.91 14.20 0.55
N ASN A 160 -10.18 14.40 0.17
CA ASN A 160 -11.25 14.71 1.12
C ASN A 160 -12.08 13.48 1.49
N ASP A 161 -12.15 12.50 0.60
CA ASP A 161 -13.07 11.36 0.70
C ASP A 161 -12.33 10.02 0.81
N LEU A 162 -11.22 9.80 0.09
CA LEU A 162 -10.54 8.49 0.09
C LEU A 162 -9.51 8.34 1.20
N LEU A 163 -8.48 9.20 1.21
CA LEU A 163 -7.37 9.10 2.16
C LEU A 163 -7.80 9.12 3.64
N PRO A 164 -8.87 9.85 4.05
CA PRO A 164 -9.31 9.86 5.44
C PRO A 164 -9.99 8.56 5.94
N ARG A 165 -10.31 7.60 5.06
CA ARG A 165 -11.10 6.40 5.41
C ARG A 165 -10.54 5.09 4.87
N LEU A 166 -9.33 5.14 4.28
CA LEU A 166 -8.66 4.01 3.66
C LEU A 166 -7.42 3.65 4.47
N HIS A 167 -7.51 2.55 5.19
CA HIS A 167 -6.51 2.12 6.15
C HIS A 167 -6.04 0.69 5.91
N GLY A 168 -4.81 0.39 6.30
CA GLY A 168 -4.28 -0.97 6.29
C GLY A 168 -3.17 -1.16 7.31
N PHE A 169 -3.07 -2.36 7.85
CA PHE A 169 -2.05 -2.73 8.84
C PHE A 169 -1.18 -3.85 8.29
N GLU A 170 0.13 -3.70 8.46
CA GLU A 170 1.12 -4.71 8.09
C GLU A 170 2.09 -4.95 9.25
N LEU A 171 2.43 -6.20 9.50
CA LEU A 171 3.36 -6.57 10.56
C LEU A 171 4.81 -6.49 10.10
N MET A 172 5.09 -6.81 8.84
CA MET A 172 6.46 -6.91 8.32
C MET A 172 6.88 -5.67 7.52
N MET A 173 8.12 -5.21 7.73
CA MET A 173 8.67 -4.03 7.03
C MET A 173 8.69 -4.21 5.50
N ALA A 174 9.10 -5.38 5.00
CA ALA A 174 9.22 -5.61 3.57
C ALA A 174 7.89 -5.48 2.80
N PRO A 175 6.80 -6.22 3.13
CA PRO A 175 5.52 -6.05 2.45
C PRO A 175 4.91 -4.68 2.71
N TYR A 176 5.14 -4.05 3.87
CA TYR A 176 4.75 -2.67 4.15
C TYR A 176 5.36 -1.67 3.14
N THR A 177 6.66 -1.80 2.86
CA THR A 177 7.35 -0.96 1.87
C THR A 177 6.82 -1.21 0.47
N ILE A 178 6.61 -2.48 0.12
CA ILE A 178 6.03 -2.89 -1.16
C ILE A 178 4.60 -2.34 -1.33
N ALA A 179 3.77 -2.37 -0.29
CA ALA A 179 2.45 -1.78 -0.33
C ALA A 179 2.50 -0.29 -0.63
N HIS A 180 3.40 0.47 0.00
CA HIS A 180 3.57 1.89 -0.29
C HIS A 180 3.98 2.15 -1.74
N LEU A 181 4.93 1.39 -2.27
CA LEU A 181 5.36 1.48 -3.67
C LEU A 181 4.20 1.20 -4.62
N LYS A 182 3.50 0.07 -4.40
CA LYS A 182 2.37 -0.35 -5.24
C LYS A 182 1.25 0.67 -5.23
N LEU A 183 0.89 1.21 -4.06
CA LEU A 183 -0.15 2.21 -3.95
C LEU A 183 0.26 3.53 -4.61
N ALA A 184 1.52 3.96 -4.46
CA ALA A 184 2.05 5.13 -5.16
C ALA A 184 1.96 4.96 -6.69
N MET A 185 2.31 3.79 -7.22
CA MET A 185 2.16 3.47 -8.65
C MET A 185 0.69 3.48 -9.08
N ALA A 186 -0.21 2.87 -8.30
CA ALA A 186 -1.64 2.85 -8.59
C ALA A 186 -2.22 4.26 -8.66
N PHE A 187 -1.88 5.15 -7.70
CA PHE A 187 -2.26 6.56 -7.77
C PHE A 187 -1.62 7.27 -8.98
N GLY A 188 -0.34 7.02 -9.26
CA GLY A 188 0.35 7.58 -10.43
C GLY A 188 -0.36 7.26 -11.76
N GLN A 189 -0.85 6.03 -11.92
CA GLN A 189 -1.61 5.58 -13.10
C GLN A 189 -2.95 6.34 -13.27
N THR A 190 -3.53 6.83 -12.18
CA THR A 190 -4.75 7.67 -12.23
C THR A 190 -4.46 9.14 -12.54
N GLY A 191 -3.19 9.53 -12.62
CA GLY A 191 -2.73 10.92 -12.75
C GLY A 191 -2.62 11.67 -11.43
N PHE A 192 -2.81 11.01 -10.29
CA PHE A 192 -2.70 11.60 -8.96
C PHE A 192 -1.28 11.44 -8.41
N LYS A 193 -0.62 12.55 -8.08
CA LYS A 193 0.79 12.56 -7.65
C LYS A 193 1.05 13.23 -6.30
N TYR A 194 0.25 14.23 -5.95
CA TYR A 194 0.50 15.07 -4.79
C TYR A 194 -0.44 14.71 -3.65
N PHE A 195 0.13 14.20 -2.56
CA PHE A 195 -0.63 13.85 -1.36
C PHE A 195 -0.53 14.99 -0.34
N ASN A 196 -1.66 15.37 0.27
CA ASN A 196 -1.71 16.36 1.36
C ASN A 196 -1.56 15.71 2.74
N ARG A 197 -1.60 14.38 2.80
CA ARG A 197 -1.45 13.55 3.99
C ARG A 197 -0.81 12.22 3.62
N ARG A 198 -0.30 11.49 4.62
CA ARG A 198 0.24 10.14 4.42
C ARG A 198 -0.84 9.18 3.85
N LEU A 199 -0.39 8.10 3.23
CA LEU A 199 -1.23 6.92 3.03
C LEU A 199 -1.51 6.26 4.39
N GLY A 200 -2.75 5.81 4.60
CA GLY A 200 -3.20 5.16 5.83
C GLY A 200 -2.71 3.72 6.00
N ILE A 201 -1.50 3.39 5.53
CA ILE A 201 -0.91 2.06 5.70
C ILE A 201 0.12 2.12 6.82
N TYR A 202 -0.04 1.29 7.86
CA TYR A 202 0.76 1.37 9.09
C TYR A 202 1.53 0.08 9.35
N LEU A 203 2.75 0.22 9.88
CA LEU A 203 3.55 -0.91 10.35
C LEU A 203 3.17 -1.23 11.80
N THR A 204 2.33 -2.23 12.01
CA THR A 204 1.80 -2.62 13.32
C THR A 204 1.26 -4.05 13.32
N ASN A 205 1.19 -4.68 14.50
CA ASN A 205 0.38 -5.87 14.70
C ASN A 205 -1.09 -5.48 14.85
N SER A 206 -1.98 -5.94 13.97
CA SER A 206 -3.41 -5.59 14.00
C SER A 206 -4.13 -6.10 15.25
N LEU A 207 -3.65 -7.17 15.90
CA LEU A 207 -4.24 -7.77 17.10
C LEU A 207 -3.75 -7.16 18.41
N GLU A 208 -2.58 -6.52 18.42
CA GLU A 208 -2.03 -5.90 19.62
C GLU A 208 -2.64 -4.53 19.90
N ARG A 209 -2.88 -4.29 21.20
CA ARG A 209 -3.40 -3.02 21.72
C ARG A 209 -2.31 -1.98 22.00
N SER A 210 -1.04 -2.37 22.17
CA SER A 210 0.13 -1.47 22.19
C SER A 210 1.46 -2.24 22.17
N ILE A 211 2.54 -1.51 21.87
CA ILE A 211 3.86 -1.87 21.30
C ILE A 211 4.66 -2.93 22.09
N GLY A 212 5.14 -3.96 21.37
CA GLY A 212 6.13 -4.94 21.87
C GLY A 212 7.21 -5.37 20.86
N GLN A 213 7.49 -4.63 19.79
CA GLN A 213 8.54 -4.96 18.83
C GLN A 213 9.61 -3.85 18.77
N GLN A 214 10.66 -3.98 19.58
CA GLN A 214 11.72 -2.95 19.68
C GLN A 214 13.13 -3.43 19.27
N ASP A 215 13.44 -4.72 19.31
CA ASP A 215 14.86 -5.09 19.42
C ASP A 215 15.70 -4.90 18.13
N LEU A 216 15.18 -5.21 16.93
CA LEU A 216 15.99 -5.11 15.71
C LEU A 216 16.15 -3.67 15.19
N PHE A 217 15.13 -2.84 15.33
CA PHE A 217 15.07 -1.52 14.70
C PHE A 217 15.60 -0.38 15.57
N THR A 218 15.76 -0.64 16.87
CA THR A 218 16.46 0.27 17.78
C THR A 218 17.94 0.41 17.38
N ALA A 219 18.54 -0.66 16.86
CA ALA A 219 19.93 -0.65 16.37
C ALA A 219 20.14 0.25 15.13
N PHE A 220 19.08 0.56 14.36
CA PHE A 220 19.13 1.41 13.18
C PHE A 220 18.61 2.84 13.43
N GLY A 221 18.35 3.22 14.69
CA GLY A 221 17.83 4.56 15.01
C GLY A 221 16.40 4.82 14.52
N LEU A 222 15.62 3.76 14.20
CA LEU A 222 14.26 3.86 13.68
C LEU A 222 13.18 3.59 14.74
N ALA A 223 13.58 3.36 16.00
CA ALA A 223 12.67 3.02 17.09
C ALA A 223 11.54 4.04 17.27
N GLU A 224 11.87 5.34 17.18
CA GLU A 224 10.87 6.41 17.31
C GLU A 224 9.84 6.37 16.17
N SER A 225 10.29 6.21 14.92
CA SER A 225 9.39 6.12 13.77
C SER A 225 8.48 4.88 13.82
N ILE A 226 8.96 3.76 14.33
CA ILE A 226 8.15 2.55 14.49
C ILE A 226 7.15 2.69 15.63
N ALA A 227 7.57 3.33 16.73
CA ALA A 227 6.66 3.68 17.81
C ALA A 227 5.55 4.64 17.32
N GLU A 228 5.89 5.60 16.46
CA GLU A 228 4.93 6.50 15.83
C GLU A 228 3.96 5.75 14.90
N GLU A 229 4.43 4.83 14.05
CA GLU A 229 3.55 3.99 13.21
C GLU A 229 2.54 3.20 14.06
N SER A 230 2.99 2.63 15.17
CA SER A 230 2.10 1.91 16.10
C SER A 230 1.12 2.82 16.82
N LYS A 231 1.56 4.02 17.23
CA LYS A 231 0.70 5.03 17.87
C LYS A 231 -0.39 5.51 16.92
N GLU A 232 -0.04 5.88 15.70
CA GLU A 232 -1.02 6.32 14.69
C GLU A 232 -1.99 5.19 14.34
N ALA A 233 -1.51 3.95 14.19
CA ALA A 233 -2.39 2.81 13.96
C ALA A 233 -3.37 2.59 15.14
N SER A 234 -2.95 2.86 16.37
CA SER A 234 -3.79 2.71 17.56
C SER A 234 -4.93 3.73 17.57
N VAL A 235 -4.70 4.95 17.06
CA VAL A 235 -5.77 5.95 16.84
C VAL A 235 -6.81 5.39 15.88
N ILE A 236 -6.39 4.86 14.72
CA ILE A 236 -7.31 4.29 13.73
C ILE A 236 -8.12 3.12 14.32
N LYS A 237 -7.46 2.20 15.04
CA LYS A 237 -8.11 1.05 15.69
C LYS A 237 -9.20 1.47 16.69
N ASN A 238 -9.01 2.58 17.39
CA ASN A 238 -9.88 2.99 18.50
C ASN A 238 -10.97 4.00 18.08
N GLU A 239 -10.69 4.86 17.09
CA GLU A 239 -11.54 6.00 16.75
C GLU A 239 -12.30 5.82 15.43
N THR A 240 -11.74 5.06 14.49
CA THR A 240 -12.31 4.86 13.15
C THR A 240 -12.20 3.40 12.67
N PRO A 241 -12.68 2.41 13.44
CA PRO A 241 -12.70 1.01 13.00
C PRO A 241 -13.67 0.77 11.83
#